data_AF-A0A8S1YIX9-F1
#
_entry.id   AF-A0A8S1YIX9-F1
#
_cell.length_a   1.000
_cell.length_b   1.000
_cell.length_c   1.000
_cell.angle_alpha   90.00
_cell.angle_beta   90.00
_cell.angle_gamma   90.00
#
_symmetry.space_group_name_H-M   'P 1'
#
loop_
_entity.id
_entity.type
_entity.pdbx_description
1 polymer ?
#
loop_
_entity_poly.entity_id
_entity_poly.type
_entity_poly.pdbx_seq_one_letter_code
_entity_poly.pdbx_strand_id
1 'polypeptide(L)'
;MEFVICQNTQCPEKYICLNAECYLAEKKQIQCYQCLTKYHLSKNKVVKHVDDFIELEQFTNEIKKKQIRRNTFIQMIIQQALDFSKNKIQEVQLSRNADLIKNATEKIEGETTKLLKYLTSTYLEQRFTFPYQNSFHFFYIKFYFEDENKYQEDSKSQLATLISQIEKYMQTLDLDIRTTIKRSQQKLEVLEKQVTQFSKQTLYNKLLLLLLVLMFPYLFYLQVNQFEILKFEREQGLTTQRQDYLQNEVLNLKDKFNLLEQQHQQLLTNQTEDILTLNKTLTQVMDSVSKLKLRFDTFKQSYAMNLEKDRNNFQSQVEAIQNNLTQFLNLEFQMKSKIQEISSMLQIKNVKKENIKSLSAQQIKVKQEHLKKLKEIIDQIEEENLMTKIIQLKNYVYTLLNFRHLIKIHLHLPKKNLKGFELIYDELFNKPILLQTMASIQQIVFKQAGDNPLLCMGGLNILSLEIIDLIACDFANDMFRPTFDSKKAIKSTHGNIYWYQVQEQSFGFAPNENIQLLRCDDYDEESEYRLSYWYDIKTLSGGRRLGKNLSLENSTEHRLQIYLLNPLFQ
;
A
#
# COMPACT_ATOMS: atom_id res chain seq x y z
N MET A 1 10.96 14.87 -5.85
CA MET A 1 9.69 15.43 -6.35
C MET A 1 10.05 16.59 -7.25
N GLU A 2 9.57 16.61 -8.49
CA GLU A 2 9.67 17.82 -9.30
C GLU A 2 8.54 18.77 -8.89
N PHE A 3 8.87 20.00 -8.50
CA PHE A 3 7.90 20.99 -8.07
C PHE A 3 7.48 21.87 -9.25
N VAL A 4 6.18 22.13 -9.37
CA VAL A 4 5.66 23.09 -10.35
C VAL A 4 6.17 24.49 -10.03
N ILE A 5 6.62 25.23 -11.04
CA ILE A 5 7.05 26.62 -10.88
C ILE A 5 5.80 27.52 -10.82
N CYS A 6 5.69 28.32 -9.76
CA CYS A 6 4.58 29.25 -9.59
C CYS A 6 4.60 30.32 -10.68
N GLN A 7 3.51 30.43 -11.45
CA GLN A 7 3.41 31.39 -12.56
C GLN A 7 3.55 32.85 -12.10
N ASN A 8 3.12 33.18 -10.88
CA ASN A 8 3.13 34.55 -10.37
C ASN A 8 4.49 35.01 -9.88
N THR A 9 5.30 34.10 -9.33
CA THR A 9 6.56 34.48 -8.64
C THR A 9 7.79 33.78 -9.19
N GLN A 10 7.62 32.84 -10.12
CA GLN A 10 8.67 32.00 -10.68
C GLN A 10 9.44 31.17 -9.63
N CYS A 11 8.88 31.04 -8.41
CA CYS A 11 9.43 30.19 -7.35
C CYS A 11 8.74 28.82 -7.34
N PRO A 12 9.43 27.74 -6.92
CA PRO A 12 8.82 26.41 -6.84
C PRO A 12 7.68 26.37 -5.80
N GLU A 13 6.59 25.70 -6.16
CA GLU A 13 5.46 25.41 -5.27
C GLU A 13 5.81 24.24 -4.34
N LYS A 14 6.52 24.53 -3.25
CA LYS A 14 7.02 23.51 -2.32
C LYS A 14 6.59 23.70 -0.86
N TYR A 15 5.73 24.68 -0.56
CA TYR A 15 5.30 24.97 0.81
C TYR A 15 3.85 24.57 1.02
N ILE A 16 3.56 24.10 2.24
CA ILE A 16 2.25 23.64 2.72
C ILE A 16 1.92 24.36 4.03
N CYS A 17 0.69 24.84 4.17
CA CYS A 17 0.21 25.42 5.43
C CYS A 17 -0.42 24.31 6.29
N LEU A 18 0.04 24.16 7.52
CA LEU A 18 -0.49 23.17 8.44
C LEU A 18 -1.67 23.69 9.28
N ASN A 19 -2.06 24.95 9.15
CA ASN A 19 -3.12 25.51 9.97
C ASN A 19 -4.49 24.84 9.70
N ALA A 20 -5.21 24.49 10.77
CA ALA A 20 -6.51 23.81 10.74
C ALA A 20 -7.54 24.47 9.83
N GLU A 21 -7.66 25.78 9.91
CA GLU A 21 -8.65 26.55 9.14
C GLU A 21 -8.34 26.51 7.64
N CYS A 22 -7.06 26.34 7.29
CA CYS A 22 -6.57 26.47 5.92
C CYS A 22 -6.78 25.18 5.14
N TYR A 23 -6.50 24.02 5.75
CA TYR A 23 -6.71 22.73 5.09
C TYR A 23 -8.18 22.30 5.09
N LEU A 24 -8.99 22.71 6.08
CA LEU A 24 -10.45 22.47 6.07
C LEU A 24 -11.17 23.24 4.96
N ALA A 25 -10.58 24.30 4.44
CA ALA A 25 -11.19 25.12 3.38
C ALA A 25 -11.04 24.53 1.96
N GLU A 26 -10.44 23.34 1.80
CA GLU A 26 -10.27 22.60 0.53
C GLU A 26 -9.60 23.37 -0.62
N LYS A 27 -8.80 24.39 -0.31
CA LYS A 27 -8.12 25.21 -1.33
C LYS A 27 -6.83 24.55 -1.82
N LYS A 28 -6.21 25.08 -2.88
CA LYS A 28 -4.87 24.65 -3.32
C LYS A 28 -3.86 24.85 -2.18
N GLN A 29 -3.41 23.76 -1.58
CA GLN A 29 -2.61 23.76 -0.33
C GLN A 29 -1.10 23.85 -0.55
N ILE A 30 -0.62 23.42 -1.72
CA ILE A 30 0.80 23.52 -2.09
C ILE A 30 0.98 24.77 -2.95
N GLN A 31 1.76 25.72 -2.47
CA GLN A 31 2.12 26.94 -3.21
C GLN A 31 3.56 27.34 -2.94
N CYS A 32 4.05 28.38 -3.64
CA CYS A 32 5.28 29.04 -3.24
C CYS A 32 5.03 29.89 -1.97
N TYR A 33 6.07 30.09 -1.16
CA TYR A 33 6.00 30.81 0.11
C TYR A 33 5.33 32.20 0.00
N GLN A 34 5.68 32.95 -1.05
CA GLN A 34 5.18 34.31 -1.27
C GLN A 34 3.68 34.33 -1.59
N CYS A 35 3.19 33.42 -2.43
CA CYS A 35 1.76 33.30 -2.74
C CYS A 35 0.96 32.86 -1.51
N LEU A 36 1.47 31.89 -0.75
CA LEU A 36 0.87 31.44 0.50
C LEU A 36 0.75 32.60 1.49
N THR A 37 1.84 33.35 1.69
CA THR A 37 1.87 34.54 2.58
C THR A 37 0.86 35.59 2.14
N LYS A 38 0.82 35.93 0.84
CA LYS A 38 -0.14 36.89 0.28
C LYS A 38 -1.59 36.42 0.47
N TYR A 39 -1.85 35.13 0.31
CA TYR A 39 -3.17 34.53 0.50
C TYR A 39 -3.66 34.78 1.93
N HIS A 40 -2.82 34.52 2.92
CA HIS A 40 -3.15 34.71 4.33
C HIS A 40 -3.20 36.18 4.76
N LEU A 41 -2.44 37.08 4.12
CA LEU A 41 -2.53 38.54 4.35
C LEU A 41 -3.84 39.15 3.83
N SER A 42 -4.40 38.61 2.73
CA SER A 42 -5.50 39.25 1.99
C SER A 42 -6.86 39.23 2.71
N LYS A 43 -7.04 38.36 3.72
CA LYS A 43 -8.35 38.14 4.35
C LYS A 43 -8.59 38.87 5.67
N ASN A 44 -7.54 39.20 6.40
CA ASN A 44 -7.55 39.99 7.63
C ASN A 44 -6.10 40.46 7.84
N LYS A 45 -5.85 41.76 8.04
CA LYS A 45 -4.53 42.43 7.96
C LYS A 45 -3.40 41.90 8.88
N VAL A 46 -3.55 40.75 9.52
CA VAL A 46 -2.53 40.08 10.34
C VAL A 46 -2.52 38.60 9.94
N VAL A 47 -1.40 38.11 9.38
CA VAL A 47 -1.23 36.66 9.24
C VAL A 47 -1.00 36.08 10.62
N LYS A 48 -1.96 35.30 11.12
CA LYS A 48 -1.85 34.73 12.46
C LYS A 48 -0.92 33.51 12.54
N HIS A 49 -0.49 32.96 11.41
CA HIS A 49 0.14 31.63 11.38
C HIS A 49 1.14 31.45 10.20
N VAL A 50 1.96 32.45 9.87
CA VAL A 50 3.04 32.27 8.85
C VAL A 50 3.98 31.14 9.29
N ASP A 51 4.18 31.00 10.60
CA ASP A 51 5.03 29.99 11.22
C ASP A 51 4.52 28.55 11.00
N ASP A 52 3.27 28.38 10.55
CA ASP A 52 2.68 27.08 10.20
C ASP A 52 3.03 26.64 8.75
N PHE A 53 3.87 27.38 8.04
CA PHE A 53 4.33 27.02 6.70
C PHE A 53 5.55 26.11 6.79
N ILE A 54 5.44 24.91 6.23
CA ILE A 54 6.52 23.94 6.19
C ILE A 54 6.83 23.59 4.73
N GLU A 55 8.06 23.20 4.44
CA GLU A 55 8.38 22.62 3.13
C GLU A 55 7.76 21.23 3.01
N LEU A 56 7.22 20.88 1.84
CA LEU A 56 6.57 19.59 1.59
C LEU A 56 7.53 18.42 1.84
N GLU A 57 8.82 18.59 1.50
CA GLU A 57 9.84 17.59 1.79
C GLU A 57 10.03 17.37 3.29
N GLN A 58 10.13 18.45 4.06
CA GLN A 58 10.23 18.37 5.53
C GLN A 58 8.96 17.73 6.12
N PHE A 59 7.79 18.15 5.68
CA PHE A 59 6.51 17.58 6.10
C PHE A 59 6.44 16.07 5.83
N THR A 60 6.73 15.64 4.60
CA THR A 60 6.71 14.22 4.23
C THR A 60 7.76 13.41 4.99
N ASN A 61 8.92 13.98 5.30
CA ASN A 61 9.92 13.35 6.15
C ASN A 61 9.44 13.18 7.60
N GLU A 62 8.75 14.17 8.18
CA GLU A 62 8.17 14.06 9.52
C GLU A 62 7.04 13.02 9.57
N ILE A 63 6.18 12.95 8.55
CA ILE A 63 5.18 11.87 8.40
C ILE A 63 5.86 10.49 8.41
N LYS A 64 6.92 10.31 7.60
CA LYS A 64 7.66 9.05 7.53
C LYS A 64 8.29 8.68 8.87
N LYS A 65 8.93 9.63 9.57
CA LYS A 65 9.49 9.41 10.90
C LYS A 65 8.41 8.99 11.90
N LYS A 66 7.27 9.68 11.91
CA LYS A 66 6.12 9.35 12.75
C LYS A 66 5.58 7.95 12.47
N GLN A 67 5.44 7.59 11.20
CA GLN A 67 5.02 6.26 10.78
C GLN A 67 6.00 5.17 11.25
N ILE A 68 7.31 5.39 11.10
CA ILE A 68 8.33 4.46 11.59
C ILE A 68 8.20 4.28 13.11
N ARG A 69 8.09 5.37 13.88
CA ARG A 69 7.93 5.32 15.34
C ARG A 69 6.68 4.54 15.76
N ARG A 70 5.54 4.81 15.11
CA ARG A 70 4.28 4.10 15.35
C ARG A 70 4.40 2.60 15.04
N ASN A 71 4.98 2.25 13.89
CA ASN A 71 5.22 0.85 13.51
C ASN A 71 6.12 0.13 14.51
N THR A 72 7.24 0.73 14.90
CA THR A 72 8.15 0.15 15.91
C THR A 72 7.42 -0.07 17.24
N PHE A 73 6.61 0.91 17.67
CA PHE A 73 5.83 0.80 18.90
C PHE A 73 4.80 -0.33 18.85
N ILE A 74 4.06 -0.48 17.75
CA ILE A 74 3.10 -1.58 17.58
C ILE A 74 3.79 -2.94 17.54
N GLN A 75 4.93 -3.05 16.86
CA GLN A 75 5.71 -4.29 16.87
C GLN A 75 6.15 -4.68 18.28
N MET A 76 6.51 -3.69 19.11
CA MET A 76 6.81 -3.93 20.53
C MET A 76 5.56 -4.44 21.29
N ILE A 77 4.38 -3.85 21.08
CA ILE A 77 3.13 -4.31 21.71
C ILE A 77 2.76 -5.74 21.25
N ILE A 78 2.91 -6.03 19.96
CA ILE A 78 2.71 -7.37 19.38
C ILE A 78 3.63 -8.38 20.05
N GLN A 79 4.92 -8.06 20.19
CA GLN A 79 5.89 -8.93 20.83
C GLN A 79 5.53 -9.19 22.30
N GLN A 80 5.14 -8.15 23.05
CA GLN A 80 4.69 -8.28 24.44
C GLN A 80 3.46 -9.20 24.58
N ALA A 81 2.50 -9.10 23.66
CA ALA A 81 1.33 -9.99 23.65
C ALA A 81 1.72 -11.46 23.38
N LEU A 82 2.62 -11.69 22.43
CA LEU A 82 3.12 -13.02 22.10
C LEU A 82 3.91 -13.65 23.26
N ASP A 83 4.80 -12.89 23.89
CA ASP A 83 5.60 -13.35 25.03
C ASP A 83 4.70 -13.67 26.22
N PHE A 84 3.71 -12.82 26.51
CA PHE A 84 2.72 -13.09 27.54
C PHE A 84 1.92 -14.38 27.26
N SER A 85 1.42 -14.53 26.04
CA SER A 85 0.69 -15.74 25.61
C SER A 85 1.54 -17.00 25.78
N LYS A 86 2.80 -16.96 25.34
CA LYS A 86 3.76 -18.06 25.47
C LYS A 86 4.01 -18.43 26.93
N ASN A 87 4.24 -17.45 27.80
CA ASN A 87 4.46 -17.68 29.23
C ASN A 87 3.23 -18.33 29.88
N LYS A 88 2.02 -17.87 29.55
CA LYS A 88 0.78 -18.47 30.08
C LYS A 88 0.52 -19.89 29.57
N ILE A 89 0.85 -20.19 28.32
CA ILE A 89 0.80 -21.56 27.80
C ILE A 89 1.79 -22.46 28.55
N GLN A 90 3.02 -21.98 28.83
CA GLN A 90 3.98 -22.72 29.64
C GLN A 90 3.48 -22.99 31.06
N GLU A 91 2.83 -22.03 31.71
CA GLU A 91 2.18 -22.24 33.03
C GLU A 91 1.11 -23.34 32.95
N VAL A 92 0.25 -23.32 31.92
CA VAL A 92 -0.79 -24.33 31.69
C VAL A 92 -0.18 -25.72 31.45
N GLN A 93 0.93 -25.81 30.73
CA GLN A 93 1.60 -27.08 30.41
C GLN A 93 2.15 -27.82 31.64
N LEU A 94 2.29 -27.14 32.79
CA LEU A 94 2.63 -27.79 34.06
C LEU A 94 1.47 -28.62 34.63
N SER A 95 0.25 -28.44 34.13
CA SER A 95 -0.90 -29.31 34.43
C SER A 95 -0.66 -30.72 33.91
N ARG A 96 -1.21 -31.73 34.60
CA ARG A 96 -1.18 -33.13 34.13
C ARG A 96 -2.39 -33.51 33.26
N ASN A 97 -3.36 -32.61 33.08
CA ASN A 97 -4.59 -32.88 32.35
C ASN A 97 -4.49 -32.39 30.90
N ALA A 98 -4.42 -33.33 29.94
CA ALA A 98 -4.28 -33.04 28.52
C ALA A 98 -5.43 -32.20 27.93
N ASP A 99 -6.68 -32.47 28.34
CA ASP A 99 -7.85 -31.73 27.84
C ASP A 99 -7.83 -30.27 28.34
N LEU A 100 -7.41 -30.06 29.59
CA LEU A 100 -7.23 -28.73 30.15
C LEU A 100 -6.13 -27.97 29.42
N ILE A 101 -4.99 -28.64 29.13
CA ILE A 101 -3.89 -28.03 28.38
C ILE A 101 -4.38 -27.58 27.00
N LYS A 102 -5.09 -28.45 26.28
CA LYS A 102 -5.61 -28.16 24.94
C LYS A 102 -6.58 -26.97 24.96
N ASN A 103 -7.63 -27.05 25.80
CA ASN A 103 -8.67 -26.02 25.86
C ASN A 103 -8.12 -24.65 26.30
N ALA A 104 -7.18 -24.64 27.25
CA ALA A 104 -6.56 -23.41 27.71
C ALA A 104 -5.62 -22.81 26.66
N THR A 105 -4.82 -23.64 25.98
CA THR A 105 -3.95 -23.20 24.89
C THR A 105 -4.77 -22.58 23.75
N GLU A 106 -5.81 -23.27 23.26
CA GLU A 106 -6.69 -22.76 22.20
C GLU A 106 -7.35 -21.43 22.57
N LYS A 107 -7.78 -21.27 23.84
CA LYS A 107 -8.39 -20.03 24.32
C LYS A 107 -7.40 -18.87 24.37
N ILE A 108 -6.19 -19.10 24.90
CA ILE A 108 -5.14 -18.08 25.00
C ILE A 108 -4.69 -17.65 23.59
N GLU A 109 -4.38 -18.59 22.72
CA GLU A 109 -3.98 -18.31 21.33
C GLU A 109 -5.09 -17.60 20.55
N GLY A 110 -6.36 -17.98 20.78
CA GLY A 110 -7.51 -17.35 20.15
C GLY A 110 -7.66 -15.87 20.52
N GLU A 111 -7.57 -15.50 21.79
CA GLU A 111 -7.65 -14.08 22.21
C GLU A 111 -6.42 -13.28 21.76
N THR A 112 -5.21 -13.86 21.84
CA THR A 112 -3.99 -13.24 21.33
C THR A 112 -4.12 -12.96 19.81
N THR A 113 -4.59 -13.93 19.04
CA THR A 113 -4.81 -13.78 17.59
C THR A 113 -5.81 -12.67 17.26
N LYS A 114 -6.89 -12.52 18.05
CA LYS A 114 -7.83 -11.41 17.88
C LYS A 114 -7.17 -10.06 18.10
N LEU A 115 -6.37 -9.90 19.16
CA LEU A 115 -5.63 -8.66 19.39
C LEU A 115 -4.66 -8.37 18.24
N LEU A 116 -3.89 -9.36 17.80
CA LEU A 116 -2.94 -9.19 16.69
C LEU A 116 -3.65 -8.75 15.42
N LYS A 117 -4.80 -9.36 15.07
CA LYS A 117 -5.62 -8.92 13.94
C LYS A 117 -6.11 -7.48 14.10
N TYR A 118 -6.56 -7.10 15.29
CA TYR A 118 -6.98 -5.74 15.58
C TYR A 118 -5.83 -4.73 15.41
N LEU A 119 -4.65 -5.00 16.00
CA LEU A 119 -3.51 -4.10 15.91
C LEU A 119 -2.98 -3.98 14.48
N THR A 120 -2.91 -5.09 13.74
CA THR A 120 -2.48 -5.07 12.34
C THR A 120 -3.44 -4.27 11.47
N SER A 121 -4.74 -4.55 11.56
CA SER A 121 -5.74 -3.85 10.75
C SER A 121 -5.90 -2.37 11.11
N THR A 122 -5.82 -2.02 12.39
CA THR A 122 -6.01 -0.63 12.82
C THR A 122 -4.77 0.22 12.54
N TYR A 123 -3.57 -0.36 12.67
CA TYR A 123 -2.34 0.43 12.77
C TYR A 123 -1.26 0.09 11.76
N LEU A 124 -1.09 -1.17 11.34
CA LEU A 124 -0.07 -1.54 10.36
C LEU A 124 -0.53 -1.33 8.92
N GLU A 125 -1.84 -1.37 8.66
CA GLU A 125 -2.43 -1.09 7.34
C GLU A 125 -2.45 0.40 6.98
N GLN A 126 -2.14 1.30 7.93
CA GLN A 126 -1.92 2.73 7.66
C GLN A 126 -0.54 3.00 7.04
N ARG A 127 -0.04 2.11 6.17
CA ARG A 127 1.24 2.31 5.50
C ARG A 127 1.08 3.35 4.39
N PHE A 128 1.73 4.50 4.56
CA PHE A 128 1.89 5.46 3.47
C PHE A 128 2.99 4.97 2.53
N THR A 129 2.69 4.01 1.66
CA THR A 129 3.65 3.57 0.64
C THR A 129 3.68 4.48 -0.59
N PHE A 130 2.67 5.33 -0.75
CA PHE A 130 2.61 6.25 -1.88
C PHE A 130 3.45 7.52 -1.64
N PRO A 131 4.09 8.05 -2.69
CA PRO A 131 4.57 9.43 -2.66
C PRO A 131 3.39 10.35 -2.35
N TYR A 132 3.66 11.48 -1.69
CA TYR A 132 2.62 12.46 -1.39
C TYR A 132 1.86 12.82 -2.68
N GLN A 133 0.54 12.70 -2.63
CA GLN A 133 -0.38 13.11 -3.69
C GLN A 133 -1.34 14.17 -3.14
N ASN A 134 -1.67 15.16 -3.96
CA ASN A 134 -2.53 16.27 -3.52
C ASN A 134 -3.95 15.80 -3.15
N SER A 135 -4.44 14.73 -3.77
CA SER A 135 -5.72 14.06 -3.44
C SER A 135 -5.76 13.53 -2.00
N PHE A 136 -4.61 13.21 -1.40
CA PHE A 136 -4.50 12.68 -0.03
C PHE A 136 -4.03 13.70 0.99
N HIS A 137 -3.90 14.96 0.59
CA HIS A 137 -3.38 16.03 1.44
C HIS A 137 -4.06 16.09 2.83
N PHE A 138 -5.40 16.10 2.85
CA PHE A 138 -6.17 16.18 4.10
C PHE A 138 -5.82 15.04 5.06
N PHE A 139 -5.62 13.84 4.50
CA PHE A 139 -5.26 12.67 5.28
C PHE A 139 -3.85 12.78 5.87
N TYR A 140 -2.86 13.20 5.07
CA TYR A 140 -1.49 13.43 5.56
C TYR A 140 -1.47 14.46 6.69
N ILE A 141 -2.21 15.57 6.55
CA ILE A 141 -2.28 16.59 7.60
C ILE A 141 -2.96 16.05 8.86
N LYS A 142 -4.09 15.35 8.72
CA LYS A 142 -4.75 14.72 9.86
C LYS A 142 -3.77 13.80 10.61
N PHE A 143 -3.06 12.94 9.89
CA PHE A 143 -2.05 12.05 10.46
C PHE A 143 -0.90 12.82 11.12
N TYR A 144 -0.46 13.94 10.54
CA TYR A 144 0.56 14.82 11.11
C TYR A 144 0.18 15.30 12.51
N PHE A 145 -1.08 15.74 12.68
CA PHE A 145 -1.58 16.29 13.93
C PHE A 145 -2.11 15.28 14.95
N GLU A 146 -2.33 14.03 14.57
CA GLU A 146 -2.79 13.01 15.53
C GLU A 146 -1.83 12.85 16.71
N ASP A 147 -2.35 12.84 17.93
CA ASP A 147 -1.54 12.71 19.14
C ASP A 147 -0.83 11.34 19.21
N GLU A 148 0.49 11.35 19.35
CA GLU A 148 1.29 10.13 19.52
C GLU A 148 1.06 9.47 20.88
N ASN A 149 0.81 10.25 21.93
CA ASN A 149 0.56 9.72 23.26
C ASN A 149 -0.77 8.96 23.29
N LYS A 150 -1.83 9.57 22.73
CA LYS A 150 -3.13 8.92 22.60
C LYS A 150 -3.03 7.58 21.83
N TYR A 151 -2.31 7.57 20.71
CA TYR A 151 -2.06 6.35 19.94
C TYR A 151 -1.38 5.25 20.78
N GLN A 152 -0.37 5.63 21.56
CA GLN A 152 0.34 4.70 22.43
C GLN A 152 -0.55 4.20 23.59
N GLU A 153 -1.33 5.08 24.20
CA GLU A 153 -2.28 4.76 25.27
C GLU A 153 -3.36 3.80 24.79
N ASP A 154 -4.00 4.09 23.64
CA ASP A 154 -5.03 3.23 23.04
C ASP A 154 -4.48 1.82 22.78
N SER A 155 -3.26 1.73 22.24
CA SER A 155 -2.59 0.44 21.96
C SER A 155 -2.23 -0.32 23.24
N LYS A 156 -1.73 0.37 24.27
CA LYS A 156 -1.44 -0.23 25.60
C LYS A 156 -2.72 -0.71 26.28
N SER A 157 -3.82 0.04 26.15
CA SER A 157 -5.13 -0.33 26.70
C SER A 157 -5.64 -1.65 26.10
N GLN A 158 -5.43 -1.87 24.80
CA GLN A 158 -5.80 -3.13 24.14
C GLN A 158 -4.96 -4.31 24.66
N LEU A 159 -3.66 -4.12 24.85
CA LEU A 159 -2.80 -5.13 25.47
C LEU A 159 -3.23 -5.44 26.91
N ALA A 160 -3.53 -4.41 27.72
CA ALA A 160 -4.01 -4.58 29.08
C ALA A 160 -5.35 -5.34 29.14
N THR A 161 -6.22 -5.11 28.16
CA THR A 161 -7.50 -5.83 28.02
C THR A 161 -7.26 -7.32 27.74
N LEU A 162 -6.35 -7.66 26.82
CA LEU A 162 -5.95 -9.05 26.56
C LEU A 162 -5.41 -9.72 27.82
N ILE A 163 -4.47 -9.07 28.51
CA ILE A 163 -3.87 -9.58 29.76
C ILE A 163 -4.96 -9.87 30.77
N SER A 164 -5.86 -8.91 31.03
CA SER A 164 -6.96 -9.07 31.99
C SER A 164 -7.91 -10.22 31.62
N GLN A 165 -8.25 -10.38 30.35
CA GLN A 165 -9.11 -11.46 29.87
C GLN A 165 -8.48 -12.84 30.08
N ILE A 166 -7.20 -12.99 29.73
CA ILE A 166 -6.47 -14.24 29.92
C ILE A 166 -6.27 -14.53 31.41
N GLU A 167 -5.91 -13.53 32.23
CA GLU A 167 -5.74 -13.73 33.67
C GLU A 167 -7.04 -14.14 34.35
N LYS A 168 -8.17 -13.49 34.00
CA LYS A 168 -9.49 -13.87 34.51
C LYS A 168 -9.85 -15.31 34.12
N TYR A 169 -9.53 -15.70 32.88
CA TYR A 169 -9.72 -17.09 32.43
C TYR A 169 -8.81 -18.07 33.20
N MET A 170 -7.54 -17.74 33.39
CA MET A 170 -6.60 -18.55 34.17
C MET A 170 -7.06 -18.71 35.63
N GLN A 171 -7.59 -17.66 36.26
CA GLN A 171 -8.19 -17.73 37.59
C GLN A 171 -9.39 -18.68 37.64
N THR A 172 -10.21 -18.74 36.58
CA THR A 172 -11.31 -19.71 36.51
C THR A 172 -10.82 -21.15 36.37
N LEU A 173 -9.71 -21.39 35.66
CA LEU A 173 -9.08 -22.71 35.59
C LEU A 173 -8.46 -23.12 36.93
N ASP A 174 -7.85 -22.18 37.66
CA ASP A 174 -7.19 -22.43 38.93
C ASP A 174 -8.18 -22.71 40.07
N LEU A 175 -9.37 -22.09 40.00
CA LEU A 175 -10.53 -22.48 40.80
C LEU A 175 -10.92 -23.94 40.52
N ASP A 176 -10.82 -24.39 39.27
CA ASP A 176 -11.18 -25.75 38.88
C ASP A 176 -10.14 -26.79 39.34
N ILE A 177 -8.85 -26.46 39.35
CA ILE A 177 -7.79 -27.35 39.88
C ILE A 177 -7.97 -27.55 41.39
N ARG A 178 -8.17 -26.48 42.17
CA ARG A 178 -8.42 -26.60 43.61
C ARG A 178 -9.72 -27.34 43.91
N THR A 179 -10.80 -27.12 43.15
CA THR A 179 -12.04 -27.88 43.33
C THR A 179 -11.90 -29.33 42.89
N THR A 180 -11.08 -29.62 41.88
CA THR A 180 -10.80 -30.98 41.42
C THR A 180 -9.97 -31.74 42.45
N ILE A 181 -8.95 -31.10 43.04
CA ILE A 181 -8.18 -31.66 44.17
C ILE A 181 -9.08 -31.86 45.39
N LYS A 182 -9.96 -30.91 45.70
CA LYS A 182 -10.90 -31.04 46.83
C LYS A 182 -11.90 -32.18 46.60
N ARG A 183 -12.39 -32.36 45.36
CA ARG A 183 -13.26 -33.50 44.99
C ARG A 183 -12.53 -34.83 45.05
N SER A 184 -11.26 -34.89 44.65
CA SER A 184 -10.47 -36.13 44.74
C SER A 184 -10.13 -36.48 46.20
N GLN A 185 -9.83 -35.48 47.04
CA GLN A 185 -9.67 -35.64 48.49
C GLN A 185 -10.97 -36.13 49.16
N GLN A 186 -12.12 -35.56 48.79
CA GLN A 186 -13.42 -36.02 49.30
C GLN A 186 -13.73 -37.46 48.88
N LYS A 187 -13.39 -37.88 47.65
CA LYS A 187 -13.52 -39.29 47.23
C LYS A 187 -12.61 -40.22 48.04
N LEU A 188 -11.39 -39.78 48.37
CA LEU A 188 -10.46 -40.51 49.24
C LEU A 188 -11.01 -40.65 50.67
N GLU A 189 -11.54 -39.59 51.26
CA GLU A 189 -12.18 -39.65 52.59
C GLU A 189 -13.40 -40.57 52.61
N VAL A 190 -14.21 -40.59 51.53
CA VAL A 190 -15.35 -41.51 51.42
C VAL A 190 -14.88 -42.96 51.33
N LEU A 191 -13.83 -43.25 50.55
CA LEU A 191 -13.23 -44.58 50.46
C LEU A 191 -12.64 -45.03 51.81
N GLU A 192 -11.94 -44.15 52.52
CA GLU A 192 -11.38 -44.42 53.84
C GLU A 192 -12.48 -44.70 54.89
N LYS A 193 -13.59 -43.94 54.84
CA LYS A 193 -14.78 -44.19 55.66
C LYS A 193 -15.47 -45.52 55.34
N GLN A 194 -15.53 -45.90 54.06
CA GLN A 194 -16.08 -47.20 53.65
C GLN A 194 -15.20 -48.34 54.17
N VAL A 195 -13.88 -48.25 54.02
CA VAL A 195 -12.93 -49.26 54.53
C VAL A 195 -12.99 -49.38 56.06
N THR A 196 -13.12 -48.27 56.78
CA THR A 196 -13.25 -48.27 58.25
C THR A 196 -14.64 -48.68 58.75
N GLN A 197 -15.70 -48.54 57.96
CA GLN A 197 -17.00 -49.16 58.26
C GLN A 197 -16.96 -50.68 58.09
N PHE A 198 -16.28 -51.18 57.06
CA PHE A 198 -16.06 -52.62 56.86
C PHE A 198 -15.28 -53.26 58.03
N SER A 199 -14.43 -52.52 58.74
CA SER A 199 -13.68 -53.03 59.89
C SER A 199 -14.48 -53.13 61.20
N LYS A 200 -15.70 -52.57 61.28
CA LYS A 200 -16.49 -52.47 62.52
C LYS A 200 -17.64 -53.47 62.67
N GLN A 201 -17.93 -54.34 61.70
CA GLN A 201 -19.06 -55.27 61.81
C GLN A 201 -18.65 -56.71 62.18
N THR A 202 -19.11 -57.11 63.38
CA THR A 202 -19.36 -58.46 63.90
C THR A 202 -18.16 -59.40 64.14
N LEU A 203 -18.24 -60.15 65.24
CA LEU A 203 -17.24 -61.15 65.69
C LEU A 203 -16.91 -62.22 64.63
N TYR A 204 -17.81 -62.45 63.66
CA TYR A 204 -17.56 -63.34 62.53
C TYR A 204 -16.46 -62.81 61.59
N ASN A 205 -16.35 -61.48 61.43
CA ASN A 205 -15.26 -60.86 60.67
C ASN A 205 -13.95 -60.77 61.44
N LYS A 206 -13.95 -60.86 62.77
CA LYS A 206 -12.68 -60.94 63.54
C LYS A 206 -12.03 -62.31 63.43
N LEU A 207 -12.83 -63.37 63.33
CA LEU A 207 -12.33 -64.72 63.06
C LEU A 207 -11.87 -64.86 61.60
N LEU A 208 -12.61 -64.29 60.65
CA LEU A 208 -12.19 -64.19 59.25
C LEU A 208 -10.95 -63.32 59.07
N LEU A 209 -10.81 -62.22 59.84
CA LEU A 209 -9.62 -61.37 59.88
C LEU A 209 -8.44 -62.08 60.54
N LEU A 210 -8.65 -62.91 61.57
CA LEU A 210 -7.58 -63.72 62.19
C LEU A 210 -7.11 -64.83 61.23
N LEU A 211 -8.04 -65.49 60.55
CA LEU A 211 -7.73 -66.44 59.47
C LEU A 211 -7.06 -65.73 58.29
N LEU A 212 -7.51 -64.54 57.90
CA LEU A 212 -6.87 -63.71 56.89
C LEU A 212 -5.49 -63.24 57.35
N VAL A 213 -5.26 -62.88 58.61
CA VAL A 213 -3.97 -62.41 59.16
C VAL A 213 -2.99 -63.57 59.43
N LEU A 214 -3.46 -64.81 59.59
CA LEU A 214 -2.61 -66.01 59.65
C LEU A 214 -2.34 -66.59 58.26
N MET A 215 -3.30 -66.48 57.35
CA MET A 215 -3.11 -66.79 55.94
C MET A 215 -2.37 -65.67 55.21
N PHE A 216 -2.36 -64.42 55.70
CA PHE A 216 -1.72 -63.29 55.02
C PHE A 216 -0.21 -63.49 54.94
N PRO A 217 0.54 -63.85 55.99
CA PRO A 217 1.97 -64.10 55.88
C PRO A 217 2.28 -65.26 54.94
N TYR A 218 1.43 -66.28 54.87
CA TYR A 218 1.63 -67.45 54.00
C TYR A 218 1.25 -67.17 52.55
N LEU A 219 0.14 -66.47 52.30
CA LEU A 219 -0.29 -65.99 50.98
C LEU A 219 0.55 -64.81 50.50
N PHE A 220 1.12 -64.00 51.40
CA PHE A 220 2.08 -62.94 51.11
C PHE A 220 3.48 -63.52 50.94
N TYR A 221 3.83 -64.66 51.56
CA TYR A 221 5.04 -65.40 51.23
C TYR A 221 4.93 -66.11 49.87
N LEU A 222 3.77 -66.72 49.58
CA LEU A 222 3.46 -67.32 48.27
C LEU A 222 3.28 -66.25 47.19
N GLN A 223 2.62 -65.13 47.48
CA GLN A 223 2.56 -63.99 46.58
C GLN A 223 3.92 -63.32 46.48
N VAL A 224 4.69 -63.04 47.52
CA VAL A 224 6.03 -62.43 47.35
C VAL A 224 6.95 -63.36 46.58
N ASN A 225 6.90 -64.69 46.73
CA ASN A 225 7.66 -65.60 45.87
C ASN A 225 7.10 -65.69 44.45
N GLN A 226 5.79 -65.75 44.24
CA GLN A 226 5.20 -65.72 42.89
C GLN A 226 5.29 -64.33 42.25
N PHE A 227 5.37 -63.26 43.02
CA PHE A 227 5.49 -61.89 42.61
C PHE A 227 6.96 -61.52 42.51
N GLU A 228 7.92 -62.20 43.14
CA GLU A 228 9.34 -62.11 42.80
C GLU A 228 9.65 -62.95 41.57
N ILE A 229 9.03 -64.11 41.37
CA ILE A 229 9.14 -64.87 40.12
C ILE A 229 8.42 -64.13 38.98
N LEU A 230 7.20 -63.62 39.20
CA LEU A 230 6.50 -62.77 38.23
C LEU A 230 7.13 -61.39 38.12
N LYS A 231 7.76 -60.81 39.14
CA LYS A 231 8.51 -59.54 39.00
C LYS A 231 9.85 -59.80 38.35
N PHE A 232 10.47 -60.97 38.48
CA PHE A 232 11.65 -61.34 37.72
C PHE A 232 11.31 -61.64 36.25
N GLU A 233 10.20 -62.34 35.97
CA GLU A 233 9.68 -62.59 34.61
C GLU A 233 9.01 -61.36 33.99
N ARG A 234 8.43 -60.45 34.80
CA ARG A 234 7.82 -59.19 34.35
C ARG A 234 8.83 -58.05 34.40
N GLU A 235 9.93 -58.10 35.15
CA GLU A 235 11.08 -57.19 35.00
C GLU A 235 11.98 -57.66 33.87
N GLN A 236 12.20 -58.97 33.64
CA GLN A 236 12.77 -59.46 32.37
C GLN A 236 11.81 -59.16 31.21
N GLY A 237 10.52 -59.46 31.33
CA GLY A 237 9.52 -59.20 30.31
C GLY A 237 9.27 -57.71 30.04
N LEU A 238 9.26 -56.84 31.06
CA LEU A 238 9.26 -55.39 30.88
C LEU A 238 10.63 -54.87 30.48
N THR A 239 11.78 -55.44 30.86
CA THR A 239 13.07 -54.97 30.32
C THR A 239 13.25 -55.41 28.88
N THR A 240 12.74 -56.57 28.48
CA THR A 240 12.69 -57.00 27.07
C THR A 240 11.63 -56.23 26.30
N GLN A 241 10.39 -56.04 26.80
CA GLN A 241 9.41 -55.16 26.13
C GLN A 241 9.82 -53.70 26.13
N ARG A 242 10.50 -53.20 27.17
CA ARG A 242 11.01 -51.83 27.22
C ARG A 242 12.28 -51.71 26.40
N GLN A 243 13.13 -52.74 26.30
CA GLN A 243 14.22 -52.77 25.32
C GLN A 243 13.64 -52.82 23.92
N ASP A 244 12.71 -53.70 23.59
CA ASP A 244 12.07 -53.78 22.28
C ASP A 244 11.31 -52.49 21.94
N TYR A 245 10.61 -51.89 22.91
CA TYR A 245 9.96 -50.59 22.76
C TYR A 245 10.98 -49.47 22.57
N LEU A 246 12.04 -49.40 23.39
CA LEU A 246 13.10 -48.39 23.24
C LEU A 246 13.92 -48.62 21.98
N GLN A 247 14.12 -49.86 21.55
CA GLN A 247 14.87 -50.24 20.36
C GLN A 247 14.02 -49.95 19.13
N ASN A 248 12.70 -50.17 19.19
CA ASN A 248 11.74 -49.70 18.18
C ASN A 248 11.60 -48.18 18.18
N GLU A 249 11.62 -47.50 19.32
CA GLU A 249 11.64 -46.03 19.38
C GLU A 249 12.95 -45.47 18.85
N VAL A 250 14.09 -46.09 19.15
CA VAL A 250 15.41 -45.72 18.61
C VAL A 250 15.47 -46.00 17.12
N LEU A 251 14.91 -47.11 16.63
CA LEU A 251 14.75 -47.39 15.20
C LEU A 251 13.83 -46.36 14.53
N ASN A 252 12.68 -46.06 15.12
CA ASN A 252 11.75 -45.05 14.60
C ASN A 252 12.35 -43.63 14.64
N LEU A 253 13.10 -43.29 15.70
CA LEU A 253 13.86 -42.04 15.79
C LEU A 253 14.99 -42.02 14.77
N LYS A 254 15.68 -43.14 14.54
CA LYS A 254 16.72 -43.27 13.51
C LYS A 254 16.12 -43.13 12.11
N ASP A 255 14.95 -43.71 11.85
CA ASP A 255 14.25 -43.59 10.57
C ASP A 255 13.73 -42.17 10.37
N LYS A 256 13.20 -41.53 11.41
CA LYS A 256 12.83 -40.11 11.39
C LYS A 256 14.04 -39.21 11.20
N PHE A 257 15.17 -39.52 11.82
CA PHE A 257 16.40 -38.77 11.67
C PHE A 257 16.98 -38.95 10.26
N ASN A 258 17.00 -40.16 9.71
CA ASN A 258 17.39 -40.45 8.34
C ASN A 258 16.47 -39.75 7.34
N LEU A 259 15.15 -39.71 7.61
CA LEU A 259 14.19 -38.97 6.79
C LEU A 259 14.44 -37.45 6.87
N LEU A 260 14.71 -36.93 8.07
CA LEU A 260 15.06 -35.52 8.27
C LEU A 260 16.38 -35.17 7.58
N GLU A 261 17.36 -36.08 7.62
CA GLU A 261 18.66 -35.94 6.96
C GLU A 261 18.51 -36.00 5.44
N GLN A 262 17.68 -36.90 4.91
CA GLN A 262 17.31 -36.93 3.48
C GLN A 262 16.58 -35.65 3.06
N GLN A 263 15.62 -35.16 3.85
CA GLN A 263 14.93 -33.90 3.60
C GLN A 263 15.90 -32.72 3.66
N HIS A 264 16.85 -32.73 4.60
CA HIS A 264 17.88 -31.70 4.70
C HIS A 264 18.84 -31.74 3.51
N GLN A 265 19.25 -32.93 3.06
CA GLN A 265 20.06 -33.09 1.84
C GLN A 265 19.31 -32.65 0.58
N GLN A 266 18.01 -32.96 0.46
CA GLN A 266 17.15 -32.46 -0.61
C GLN A 266 17.02 -30.94 -0.58
N LEU A 267 16.87 -30.36 0.62
CA LEU A 267 16.81 -28.91 0.80
C LEU A 267 18.14 -28.25 0.43
N LEU A 268 19.28 -28.85 0.79
CA LEU A 268 20.61 -28.38 0.39
C LEU A 268 20.83 -28.51 -1.12
N THR A 269 20.38 -29.60 -1.76
CA THR A 269 20.48 -29.75 -3.23
C THR A 269 19.59 -28.73 -3.95
N ASN A 270 18.36 -28.53 -3.49
CA ASN A 270 17.47 -27.49 -4.02
C ASN A 270 18.05 -26.08 -3.83
N GLN A 271 18.61 -25.78 -2.65
CA GLN A 271 19.31 -24.50 -2.41
C GLN A 271 20.52 -24.33 -3.32
N THR A 272 21.25 -25.41 -3.62
CA THR A 272 22.40 -25.36 -4.54
C THR A 272 21.94 -25.11 -5.98
N GLU A 273 20.82 -25.71 -6.39
CA GLU A 273 20.19 -25.48 -7.69
C GLU A 273 19.61 -24.05 -7.82
N ASP A 274 19.00 -23.53 -6.76
CA ASP A 274 18.55 -22.14 -6.65
C ASP A 274 19.73 -21.16 -6.72
N ILE A 275 20.86 -21.46 -6.07
CA ILE A 275 22.08 -20.65 -6.16
C ILE A 275 22.68 -20.70 -7.56
N LEU A 276 22.67 -21.86 -8.23
CA LEU A 276 23.15 -22.01 -9.61
C LEU A 276 22.25 -21.27 -10.61
N THR A 277 20.93 -21.34 -10.45
CA THR A 277 19.97 -20.59 -11.28
C THR A 277 20.04 -19.09 -11.01
N LEU A 278 20.24 -18.68 -9.76
CA LEU A 278 20.49 -17.27 -9.40
C LEU A 278 21.79 -16.76 -10.02
N ASN A 279 22.89 -17.52 -9.97
CA ASN A 279 24.16 -17.15 -10.60
C ASN A 279 24.03 -17.05 -12.13
N LYS A 280 23.28 -17.95 -12.76
CA LYS A 280 22.98 -17.87 -14.19
C LYS A 280 22.18 -16.61 -14.53
N THR A 281 21.16 -16.29 -13.72
CA THR A 281 20.35 -15.09 -13.87
C THR A 281 21.19 -13.82 -13.66
N LEU A 282 22.05 -13.80 -12.65
CA LEU A 282 22.97 -12.70 -12.37
C LEU A 282 23.92 -12.47 -13.54
N THR A 283 24.45 -13.54 -14.14
CA THR A 283 25.32 -13.46 -15.33
C THR A 283 24.57 -12.89 -16.53
N GLN A 284 23.31 -13.30 -16.75
CA GLN A 284 22.46 -12.76 -17.82
C GLN A 284 22.11 -11.28 -17.60
N VAL A 285 21.86 -10.88 -16.35
CA VAL A 285 21.64 -9.47 -15.98
C VAL A 285 22.91 -8.66 -16.21
N MET A 286 24.08 -9.15 -15.81
CA MET A 286 25.37 -8.48 -16.04
C MET A 286 25.70 -8.31 -17.52
N ASP A 287 25.41 -9.31 -18.36
CA ASP A 287 25.56 -9.21 -19.81
C ASP A 287 24.59 -8.16 -20.41
N SER A 288 23.34 -8.14 -19.93
CA SER A 288 22.33 -7.15 -20.34
C SER A 288 22.71 -5.72 -19.93
N VAL A 289 23.24 -5.54 -18.73
CA VAL A 289 23.76 -4.25 -18.24
C VAL A 289 24.97 -3.81 -19.06
N SER A 290 25.87 -4.72 -19.40
CA SER A 290 27.03 -4.43 -20.25
C SER A 290 26.61 -4.00 -21.66
N LYS A 291 25.62 -4.68 -22.26
CA LYS A 291 25.02 -4.28 -23.54
C LYS A 291 24.32 -2.93 -23.46
N LEU A 292 23.61 -2.65 -22.36
CA LEU A 292 22.96 -1.36 -22.14
C LEU A 292 24.00 -0.24 -22.02
N LYS A 293 25.09 -0.48 -21.29
CA LYS A 293 26.22 0.46 -21.17
C LYS A 293 26.82 0.76 -22.55
N LEU A 294 27.07 -0.26 -23.36
CA LEU A 294 27.58 -0.08 -24.73
C LEU A 294 26.62 0.75 -25.61
N ARG A 295 25.30 0.50 -25.51
CA ARG A 295 24.28 1.31 -26.21
C ARG A 295 24.26 2.75 -25.72
N PHE A 296 24.40 2.97 -24.41
CA PHE A 296 24.45 4.30 -23.83
C PHE A 296 25.71 5.06 -24.27
N ASP A 297 26.86 4.41 -24.30
CA ASP A 297 28.11 5.01 -24.78
C ASP A 297 28.03 5.37 -26.28
N THR A 298 27.40 4.50 -27.09
CA THR A 298 27.14 4.75 -28.51
C THR A 298 26.17 5.92 -28.70
N PHE A 299 25.10 5.98 -27.90
CA PHE A 299 24.16 7.09 -27.90
C PHE A 299 24.85 8.40 -27.51
N LYS A 300 25.68 8.39 -26.46
CA LYS A 300 26.45 9.55 -26.01
C LYS A 300 27.40 10.06 -27.10
N GLN A 301 28.09 9.16 -27.80
CA GLN A 301 28.95 9.52 -28.94
C GLN A 301 28.14 10.11 -30.11
N SER A 302 27.01 9.49 -30.47
CA SER A 302 26.13 10.00 -31.53
C SER A 302 25.56 11.37 -31.18
N TYR A 303 25.14 11.57 -29.93
CA TYR A 303 24.62 12.84 -29.45
C TYR A 303 25.70 13.94 -29.44
N ALA A 304 26.92 13.62 -29.01
CA ALA A 304 28.05 14.55 -29.06
C ALA A 304 28.39 14.97 -30.51
N MET A 305 28.42 14.01 -31.45
CA MET A 305 28.62 14.32 -32.87
C MET A 305 27.51 15.19 -33.45
N ASN A 306 26.24 14.93 -33.08
CA ASN A 306 25.11 15.75 -33.53
C ASN A 306 25.18 17.17 -32.96
N LEU A 307 25.50 17.32 -31.67
CA LEU A 307 25.72 18.64 -31.06
C LEU A 307 26.87 19.41 -31.70
N GLU A 308 27.96 18.73 -32.07
CA GLU A 308 29.09 19.36 -32.76
C GLU A 308 28.72 19.77 -34.19
N LYS A 309 27.93 18.95 -34.90
CA LYS A 309 27.35 19.32 -36.18
C LYS A 309 26.41 20.53 -36.07
N ASP A 310 25.54 20.55 -35.07
CA ASP A 310 24.62 21.67 -34.84
C ASP A 310 25.38 22.94 -34.43
N ARG A 311 26.43 22.82 -33.62
CA ARG A 311 27.34 23.92 -33.29
C ARG A 311 28.02 24.48 -34.54
N ASN A 312 28.52 23.61 -35.43
CA ASN A 312 29.15 24.05 -36.68
C ASN A 312 28.14 24.70 -37.64
N ASN A 313 26.90 24.20 -37.70
CA ASN A 313 25.80 24.83 -38.43
C ASN A 313 25.46 26.20 -37.84
N PHE A 314 25.37 26.31 -36.52
CA PHE A 314 25.09 27.58 -35.85
C PHE A 314 26.22 28.58 -36.05
N GLN A 315 27.47 28.13 -35.99
CA GLN A 315 28.64 28.96 -36.21
C GLN A 315 28.70 29.48 -37.65
N SER A 316 28.41 28.65 -38.65
CA SER A 316 28.32 29.11 -40.04
C SER A 316 27.15 30.09 -40.27
N GLN A 317 26.01 29.91 -39.59
CA GLN A 317 24.91 30.89 -39.60
C GLN A 317 25.32 32.22 -38.94
N VAL A 318 26.04 32.17 -37.81
CA VAL A 318 26.55 33.37 -37.13
C VAL A 318 27.56 34.09 -38.03
N GLU A 319 28.46 33.38 -38.69
CA GLU A 319 29.41 33.96 -39.66
C GLU A 319 28.67 34.59 -40.85
N ALA A 320 27.62 33.95 -41.36
CA ALA A 320 26.78 34.52 -42.41
C ALA A 320 26.07 35.80 -41.95
N ILE A 321 25.52 35.82 -40.74
CA ILE A 321 24.91 37.01 -40.14
C ILE A 321 25.95 38.11 -39.95
N GLN A 322 27.16 37.78 -39.49
CA GLN A 322 28.24 38.73 -39.27
C GLN A 322 28.76 39.33 -40.58
N ASN A 323 28.86 38.51 -41.64
CA ASN A 323 29.18 38.98 -43.00
C ASN A 323 28.09 39.91 -43.55
N ASN A 324 26.81 39.56 -43.36
CA ASN A 324 25.68 40.41 -43.73
C ASN A 324 25.67 41.73 -42.95
N LEU A 325 25.97 41.69 -41.64
CA LEU A 325 26.07 42.88 -40.80
C LEU A 325 27.22 43.79 -41.26
N THR A 326 28.36 43.19 -41.64
CA THR A 326 29.52 43.92 -42.17
C THR A 326 29.19 44.57 -43.52
N GLN A 327 28.47 43.87 -44.41
CA GLN A 327 27.93 44.47 -45.63
C GLN A 327 26.98 45.62 -45.33
N PHE A 328 26.11 45.47 -44.33
CA PHE A 328 25.17 46.52 -43.93
C PHE A 328 25.90 47.75 -43.37
N LEU A 329 26.94 47.56 -42.56
CA LEU A 329 27.80 48.64 -42.06
C LEU A 329 28.58 49.32 -43.18
N ASN A 330 29.05 48.57 -44.18
CA ASN A 330 29.68 49.14 -45.37
C ASN A 330 28.69 49.96 -46.21
N LEU A 331 27.45 49.48 -46.36
CA LEU A 331 26.37 50.23 -47.00
C LEU A 331 26.01 51.49 -46.21
N GLU A 332 25.98 51.42 -44.89
CA GLU A 332 25.78 52.58 -44.02
C GLU A 332 26.92 53.59 -44.17
N PHE A 333 28.17 53.12 -44.26
CA PHE A 333 29.34 53.97 -44.48
C PHE A 333 29.29 54.63 -45.86
N GLN A 334 28.92 53.89 -46.91
CA GLN A 334 28.70 54.44 -48.25
C GLN A 334 27.54 55.44 -48.28
N MET A 335 26.44 55.16 -47.56
CA MET A 335 25.35 56.11 -47.40
C MET A 335 25.80 57.36 -46.65
N LYS A 336 26.60 57.23 -45.59
CA LYS A 336 27.19 58.37 -44.87
C LYS A 336 28.10 59.18 -45.77
N SER A 337 28.95 58.55 -46.59
CA SER A 337 29.80 59.27 -47.53
C SER A 337 28.96 59.99 -48.59
N LYS A 338 27.91 59.36 -49.12
CA LYS A 338 26.94 60.01 -50.03
C LYS A 338 26.16 61.13 -49.35
N ILE A 339 25.76 60.98 -48.09
CA ILE A 339 25.12 62.05 -47.30
C ILE A 339 26.10 63.19 -47.10
N GLN A 340 27.38 62.91 -46.90
CA GLN A 340 28.43 63.91 -46.74
C GLN A 340 28.73 64.62 -48.07
N GLU A 341 28.69 63.89 -49.18
CA GLU A 341 28.78 64.41 -50.56
C GLU A 341 27.56 65.28 -50.92
N ILE A 342 26.35 64.82 -50.58
CA ILE A 342 25.10 65.60 -50.66
C ILE A 342 25.17 66.81 -49.72
N SER A 343 25.75 66.68 -48.53
CA SER A 343 25.92 67.77 -47.57
C SER A 343 26.93 68.80 -48.06
N SER A 344 27.97 68.40 -48.81
CA SER A 344 28.87 69.31 -49.52
C SER A 344 28.22 69.93 -50.76
N MET A 345 27.36 69.20 -51.48
CA MET A 345 26.54 69.77 -52.57
C MET A 345 25.49 70.77 -52.04
N LEU A 346 24.99 70.56 -50.82
CA LEU A 346 24.06 71.46 -50.12
C LEU A 346 24.75 72.67 -49.46
N GLN A 347 26.10 72.78 -49.49
CA GLN A 347 26.78 74.02 -49.10
C GLN A 347 26.58 75.17 -50.11
N ILE A 348 25.86 74.94 -51.22
CA ILE A 348 25.19 76.01 -51.99
C ILE A 348 23.67 75.85 -51.87
N LYS A 349 23.15 75.99 -50.65
CA LYS A 349 21.93 76.78 -50.34
C LYS A 349 21.62 76.65 -48.85
N ASN A 350 21.82 77.75 -48.16
CA ASN A 350 21.26 78.00 -46.83
C ASN A 350 19.75 77.71 -46.83
N VAL A 351 19.33 76.60 -46.23
CA VAL A 351 17.95 76.39 -45.79
C VAL A 351 17.91 75.68 -44.43
N LYS A 352 17.66 76.52 -43.42
CA LYS A 352 16.92 76.32 -42.16
C LYS A 352 16.99 74.98 -41.41
N LYS A 353 17.53 75.11 -40.20
CA LYS A 353 17.63 74.20 -39.06
C LYS A 353 16.28 73.88 -38.37
N GLU A 354 15.19 73.76 -39.13
CA GLU A 354 13.85 73.41 -38.60
C GLU A 354 13.42 71.97 -38.94
N ASN A 355 14.07 71.29 -39.89
CA ASN A 355 13.64 69.96 -40.36
C ASN A 355 14.27 68.75 -39.64
N ILE A 356 15.13 68.94 -38.64
CA ILE A 356 15.77 67.81 -37.90
C ILE A 356 14.96 67.39 -36.67
N LYS A 357 14.09 68.27 -36.12
CA LYS A 357 13.14 67.90 -35.05
C LYS A 357 11.93 67.10 -35.57
N SER A 358 11.57 67.22 -36.85
CA SER A 358 10.46 66.46 -37.44
C SER A 358 10.85 64.99 -37.71
N LEU A 359 12.10 64.71 -38.09
CA LEU A 359 12.60 63.34 -38.34
C LEU A 359 12.71 62.49 -37.06
N SER A 360 13.11 63.06 -35.91
CA SER A 360 13.14 62.34 -34.63
C SER A 360 11.74 62.10 -34.06
N ALA A 361 10.83 63.06 -34.20
CA ALA A 361 9.42 62.89 -33.85
C ALA A 361 8.76 61.80 -34.71
N GLN A 362 9.10 61.72 -35.99
CA GLN A 362 8.57 60.72 -36.92
C GLN A 362 9.09 59.31 -36.61
N GLN A 363 10.36 59.14 -36.24
CA GLN A 363 10.91 57.86 -35.77
C GLN A 363 10.30 57.41 -34.42
N ILE A 364 10.07 58.34 -33.49
CA ILE A 364 9.39 58.03 -32.22
C ILE A 364 7.93 57.60 -32.49
N LYS A 365 7.23 58.26 -33.41
CA LYS A 365 5.86 57.91 -33.82
C LYS A 365 5.79 56.51 -34.42
N VAL A 366 6.71 56.17 -35.33
CA VAL A 366 6.81 54.83 -35.94
C VAL A 366 7.10 53.77 -34.87
N LYS A 367 8.01 54.04 -33.91
CA LYS A 367 8.31 53.10 -32.83
C LYS A 367 7.13 52.88 -31.89
N GLN A 368 6.37 53.94 -31.57
CA GLN A 368 5.14 53.84 -30.77
C GLN A 368 4.05 53.04 -31.51
N GLU A 369 3.94 53.23 -32.82
CA GLU A 369 2.97 52.52 -33.65
C GLU A 369 3.32 51.03 -33.80
N HIS A 370 4.61 50.69 -33.91
CA HIS A 370 5.08 49.30 -33.84
C HIS A 370 4.82 48.66 -32.48
N LEU A 371 5.06 49.37 -31.36
CA LEU A 371 4.76 48.89 -30.02
C LEU A 371 3.26 48.63 -29.82
N LYS A 372 2.40 49.52 -30.36
CA LYS A 372 0.95 49.35 -30.32
C LYS A 372 0.52 48.10 -31.09
N LYS A 373 1.02 47.92 -32.32
CA LYS A 373 0.75 46.72 -33.12
C LYS A 373 1.24 45.44 -32.44
N LEU A 374 2.42 45.48 -31.82
CA LEU A 374 2.95 44.31 -31.10
C LEU A 374 2.07 43.94 -29.92
N LYS A 375 1.54 44.92 -29.18
CA LYS A 375 0.62 44.70 -28.08
C LYS A 375 -0.72 44.13 -28.56
N GLU A 376 -1.27 44.66 -29.65
CA GLU A 376 -2.49 44.12 -30.28
C GLU A 376 -2.31 42.64 -30.71
N ILE A 377 -1.13 42.27 -31.23
CA ILE A 377 -0.80 40.87 -31.58
C ILE A 377 -0.71 40.00 -30.33
N ILE A 378 -0.07 40.46 -29.25
CA ILE A 378 0.02 39.73 -27.98
C ILE A 378 -1.38 39.49 -27.41
N ASP A 379 -2.21 40.55 -27.37
CA ASP A 379 -3.59 40.46 -26.86
C ASP A 379 -4.43 39.47 -27.69
N GLN A 380 -4.26 39.46 -29.03
CA GLN A 380 -4.91 38.48 -29.91
C GLN A 380 -4.45 37.03 -29.64
N ILE A 381 -3.15 36.81 -29.46
CA ILE A 381 -2.60 35.48 -29.15
C ILE A 381 -3.11 34.99 -27.78
N GLU A 382 -3.21 35.87 -26.79
CA GLU A 382 -3.76 35.54 -25.48
C GLU A 382 -5.26 35.20 -25.56
N GLU A 383 -6.03 35.96 -26.34
CA GLU A 383 -7.46 35.71 -26.58
C GLU A 383 -7.68 34.37 -27.32
N GLU A 384 -6.91 34.08 -28.37
CA GLU A 384 -6.96 32.79 -29.08
C GLU A 384 -6.62 31.61 -28.17
N ASN A 385 -5.61 31.74 -27.32
CA ASN A 385 -5.25 30.73 -26.33
C ASN A 385 -6.36 30.52 -25.29
N LEU A 386 -7.00 31.60 -24.81
CA LEU A 386 -8.12 31.52 -23.88
C LEU A 386 -9.32 30.84 -24.54
N MET A 387 -9.66 31.22 -25.78
CA MET A 387 -10.78 30.65 -26.52
C MET A 387 -10.56 29.16 -26.81
N THR A 388 -9.33 28.77 -27.16
CA THR A 388 -8.96 27.36 -27.33
C THR A 388 -9.20 26.57 -26.03
N LYS A 389 -8.78 27.10 -24.87
CA LYS A 389 -9.04 26.47 -23.57
C LYS A 389 -10.53 26.38 -23.24
N ILE A 390 -11.31 27.42 -23.53
CA ILE A 390 -12.76 27.42 -23.31
C ILE A 390 -13.44 26.35 -24.19
N ILE A 391 -13.05 26.24 -25.45
CA ILE A 391 -13.58 25.23 -26.38
C ILE A 391 -13.21 23.83 -25.89
N GLN A 392 -11.95 23.60 -25.48
CA GLN A 392 -11.50 22.33 -24.89
C GLN A 392 -12.34 21.96 -23.65
N LEU A 393 -12.57 22.92 -22.75
CA LEU A 393 -13.33 22.69 -21.53
C LEU A 393 -14.80 22.38 -21.83
N LYS A 394 -15.42 23.10 -22.77
CA LYS A 394 -16.79 22.82 -23.24
C LYS A 394 -16.89 21.41 -23.81
N ASN A 395 -15.97 21.03 -24.69
CA ASN A 395 -15.95 19.69 -25.30
C ASN A 395 -15.76 18.60 -24.25
N TYR A 396 -14.89 18.81 -23.25
CA TYR A 396 -14.71 17.90 -22.14
C TYR A 396 -15.99 17.74 -21.31
N VAL A 397 -16.68 18.84 -20.98
CA VAL A 397 -17.95 18.81 -20.26
C VAL A 397 -19.03 18.08 -21.06
N TYR A 398 -19.13 18.31 -22.38
CA TYR A 398 -20.07 17.56 -23.24
C TYR A 398 -19.77 16.05 -23.24
N THR A 399 -18.50 15.67 -23.36
CA THR A 399 -18.08 14.26 -23.28
C THR A 399 -18.44 13.65 -21.93
N LEU A 400 -18.19 14.34 -20.81
CA LEU A 400 -18.56 13.87 -19.48
C LEU A 400 -20.07 13.73 -19.30
N LEU A 401 -20.85 14.70 -19.79
CA LEU A 401 -22.32 14.62 -19.76
C LEU A 401 -22.83 13.40 -20.55
N ASN A 402 -22.21 13.10 -21.69
CA ASN A 402 -22.54 11.91 -22.48
C ASN A 402 -22.24 10.62 -21.71
N PHE A 403 -21.20 10.57 -20.89
CA PHE A 403 -20.82 9.37 -20.13
C PHE A 403 -21.31 9.33 -18.69
N ARG A 404 -22.04 10.34 -18.21
CA ARG A 404 -22.55 10.39 -16.83
C ARG A 404 -23.42 9.18 -16.47
N HIS A 405 -24.15 8.66 -17.44
CA HIS A 405 -24.97 7.45 -17.26
C HIS A 405 -24.15 6.18 -16.95
N LEU A 406 -22.84 6.22 -17.19
CA LEU A 406 -21.92 5.15 -16.86
C LEU A 406 -21.51 5.13 -15.38
N ILE A 407 -21.69 6.21 -14.61
CA ILE A 407 -21.29 6.32 -13.19
C ILE A 407 -22.22 5.48 -12.30
N LYS A 408 -22.09 4.16 -12.42
CA LYS A 408 -22.81 3.10 -11.70
C LYS A 408 -22.12 1.75 -11.99
N ILE A 409 -22.62 0.70 -11.35
CA ILE A 409 -22.25 -0.68 -11.64
C ILE A 409 -23.12 -1.19 -12.78
N HIS A 410 -22.53 -1.84 -13.78
CA HIS A 410 -23.22 -2.45 -14.92
C HIS A 410 -22.87 -3.94 -15.00
N LEU A 411 -23.90 -4.74 -15.31
CA LEU A 411 -23.75 -6.15 -15.67
C LEU A 411 -23.80 -6.28 -17.19
N HIS A 412 -22.96 -7.14 -17.75
CA HIS A 412 -22.94 -7.50 -19.17
C HIS A 412 -22.89 -6.27 -20.10
N LEU A 413 -22.01 -5.31 -19.80
CA LEU A 413 -21.87 -4.09 -20.60
C LEU A 413 -21.20 -4.40 -21.94
N PRO A 414 -21.84 -4.11 -23.09
CA PRO A 414 -21.19 -4.26 -24.39
C PRO A 414 -19.98 -3.32 -24.52
N LYS A 415 -18.83 -3.82 -24.99
CA LYS A 415 -17.61 -3.00 -25.15
C LYS A 415 -17.80 -1.79 -26.05
N LYS A 416 -18.70 -1.86 -27.03
CA LYS A 416 -19.06 -0.71 -27.89
C LYS A 416 -19.56 0.51 -27.11
N ASN A 417 -20.08 0.32 -25.89
CA ASN A 417 -20.52 1.40 -25.02
C ASN A 417 -19.34 2.16 -24.38
N LEU A 418 -18.14 1.57 -24.38
CA LEU A 418 -16.88 2.20 -23.96
C LEU A 418 -16.14 2.85 -25.13
N LYS A 419 -16.84 3.21 -26.22
CA LYS A 419 -16.24 3.95 -27.34
C LYS A 419 -15.66 5.27 -26.83
N GLY A 420 -14.36 5.49 -27.03
CA GLY A 420 -13.62 6.67 -26.54
C GLY A 420 -12.81 6.41 -25.27
N PHE A 421 -12.94 5.22 -24.67
CA PHE A 421 -12.05 4.78 -23.61
C PHE A 421 -10.83 4.05 -24.18
N GLU A 422 -9.67 4.27 -23.56
CA GLU A 422 -8.42 3.55 -23.78
C GLU A 422 -8.26 2.44 -22.74
N LEU A 423 -7.90 1.24 -23.16
CA LEU A 423 -7.59 0.13 -22.26
C LEU A 423 -6.16 0.31 -21.73
N ILE A 424 -6.03 0.62 -20.43
CA ILE A 424 -4.72 0.94 -19.81
C ILE A 424 -4.19 -0.19 -18.92
N TYR A 425 -5.02 -1.18 -18.59
CA TYR A 425 -4.62 -2.37 -17.85
C TYR A 425 -5.47 -3.56 -18.29
N ASP A 426 -4.83 -4.71 -18.51
CA ASP A 426 -5.47 -5.90 -19.06
C ASP A 426 -4.71 -7.18 -18.68
N GLU A 427 -5.09 -7.80 -17.57
CA GLU A 427 -4.38 -8.97 -17.02
C GLU A 427 -5.34 -10.07 -16.59
N LEU A 428 -4.85 -11.32 -16.56
CA LEU A 428 -5.62 -12.46 -16.08
C LEU A 428 -5.87 -12.39 -14.57
N PHE A 429 -7.02 -12.89 -14.13
CA PHE A 429 -7.39 -13.02 -12.72
C PHE A 429 -6.46 -13.95 -11.92
N ASN A 430 -5.54 -14.69 -12.54
CA ASN A 430 -4.53 -15.46 -11.83
C ASN A 430 -3.27 -14.66 -11.43
N LYS A 431 -3.22 -13.36 -11.73
CA LYS A 431 -2.09 -12.48 -11.38
C LYS A 431 -2.47 -11.46 -10.32
N PRO A 432 -1.71 -11.27 -9.23
CA PRO A 432 -1.99 -10.21 -8.26
C PRO A 432 -1.72 -8.82 -8.86
N ILE A 433 -2.41 -7.79 -8.36
CA ILE A 433 -1.98 -6.40 -8.58
C ILE A 433 -1.00 -6.01 -7.47
N LEU A 434 0.25 -5.81 -7.85
CA LEU A 434 1.30 -5.33 -6.96
C LEU A 434 1.22 -3.80 -6.80
N LEU A 435 1.80 -3.28 -5.70
CA LEU A 435 1.90 -1.84 -5.47
C LEU A 435 2.51 -1.08 -6.66
N GLN A 436 3.56 -1.63 -7.27
CA GLN A 436 4.23 -1.01 -8.42
C GLN A 436 3.31 -0.91 -9.64
N THR A 437 2.54 -1.96 -9.92
CA THR A 437 1.55 -1.99 -11.01
C THR A 437 0.47 -0.94 -10.78
N MET A 438 -0.08 -0.87 -9.56
CA MET A 438 -1.07 0.15 -9.21
C MET A 438 -0.50 1.58 -9.33
N ALA A 439 0.75 1.78 -8.90
CA ALA A 439 1.43 3.07 -9.05
C ALA A 439 1.62 3.46 -10.54
N SER A 440 1.97 2.50 -11.40
CA SER A 440 2.06 2.74 -12.84
C SER A 440 0.70 3.08 -13.47
N ILE A 441 -0.37 2.39 -13.07
CA ILE A 441 -1.74 2.71 -13.50
C ILE A 441 -2.09 4.15 -13.07
N GLN A 442 -1.87 4.49 -11.80
CA GLN A 442 -2.14 5.84 -11.28
C GLN A 442 -1.31 6.92 -11.99
N GLN A 443 -0.06 6.65 -12.37
CA GLN A 443 0.76 7.58 -13.16
C GLN A 443 0.18 7.81 -14.58
N ILE A 444 -0.38 6.77 -15.21
CA ILE A 444 -1.05 6.90 -16.51
C ILE A 444 -2.33 7.72 -16.38
N VAL A 445 -3.07 7.53 -15.28
CA VAL A 445 -4.36 8.20 -15.02
C VAL A 445 -4.16 9.67 -14.64
N PHE A 446 -3.23 9.97 -13.74
CA PHE A 446 -2.98 11.31 -13.19
C PHE A 446 -1.78 11.98 -13.87
N LYS A 447 -1.74 11.97 -15.21
CA LYS A 447 -0.64 12.57 -15.99
C LYS A 447 -0.48 14.07 -15.73
N GLN A 448 -1.58 14.82 -15.59
CA GLN A 448 -1.53 16.26 -15.28
C GLN A 448 -2.05 16.54 -13.87
N ALA A 449 -1.45 17.54 -13.21
CA ALA A 449 -1.82 17.92 -11.86
C ALA A 449 -3.25 18.50 -11.85
N GLY A 450 -4.15 17.85 -11.10
CA GLY A 450 -5.55 18.25 -10.99
C GLY A 450 -6.51 17.45 -11.89
N ASP A 451 -5.99 16.51 -12.69
CA ASP A 451 -6.82 15.61 -13.48
C ASP A 451 -7.67 14.72 -12.57
N ASN A 452 -8.94 14.53 -12.96
CA ASN A 452 -9.83 13.55 -12.36
C ASN A 452 -10.65 12.88 -13.48
N PRO A 453 -10.02 12.04 -14.32
CA PRO A 453 -10.70 11.46 -15.47
C PRO A 453 -11.71 10.40 -15.05
N LEU A 454 -12.65 10.10 -15.94
CA LEU A 454 -13.57 8.98 -15.78
C LEU A 454 -12.84 7.68 -16.09
N LEU A 455 -12.93 6.72 -15.18
CA LEU A 455 -12.37 5.38 -15.30
C LEU A 455 -13.49 4.36 -15.28
N CYS A 456 -13.25 3.21 -15.90
CA CYS A 456 -14.07 2.02 -15.70
C CYS A 456 -13.19 0.83 -15.36
N MET A 457 -13.56 0.07 -14.34
CA MET A 457 -12.87 -1.14 -13.92
C MET A 457 -13.84 -2.31 -13.93
N GLY A 458 -13.46 -3.41 -14.54
CA GLY A 458 -14.35 -4.56 -14.68
C GLY A 458 -13.64 -5.86 -14.99
N GLY A 459 -14.38 -6.96 -14.86
CA GLY A 459 -13.95 -8.29 -15.25
C GLY A 459 -14.65 -8.76 -16.51
N LEU A 460 -13.91 -9.49 -17.35
CA LEU A 460 -14.38 -10.03 -18.61
C LEU A 460 -13.99 -11.50 -18.76
N ASN A 461 -14.94 -12.34 -19.15
CA ASN A 461 -14.69 -13.71 -19.58
C ASN A 461 -14.00 -13.75 -20.95
N ILE A 462 -12.89 -14.49 -21.07
CA ILE A 462 -12.12 -14.62 -22.31
C ILE A 462 -12.91 -15.26 -23.46
N LEU A 463 -13.96 -16.02 -23.15
CA LEU A 463 -14.85 -16.64 -24.13
C LEU A 463 -15.87 -15.64 -24.69
N SER A 464 -16.07 -14.49 -24.03
CA SER A 464 -17.03 -13.46 -24.42
C SER A 464 -16.34 -12.09 -24.53
N LEU A 465 -15.47 -11.92 -25.54
CA LEU A 465 -14.64 -10.73 -25.68
C LEU A 465 -15.42 -9.43 -25.97
N GLU A 466 -16.68 -9.50 -26.41
CA GLU A 466 -17.50 -8.34 -26.78
C GLU A 466 -18.30 -7.75 -25.61
N ILE A 467 -18.45 -8.50 -24.52
CA ILE A 467 -19.30 -8.15 -23.38
C ILE A 467 -18.46 -8.22 -22.11
N ILE A 468 -18.48 -7.16 -21.31
CA ILE A 468 -17.82 -7.12 -20.00
C ILE A 468 -18.83 -7.59 -18.95
N ASP A 469 -18.52 -8.66 -18.23
CA ASP A 469 -19.48 -9.33 -17.34
C ASP A 469 -19.92 -8.43 -16.19
N LEU A 470 -18.98 -7.72 -15.58
CA LEU A 470 -19.24 -6.79 -14.50
C LEU A 470 -18.24 -5.64 -14.57
N ILE A 471 -18.74 -4.41 -14.55
CA ILE A 471 -17.92 -3.20 -14.63
C ILE A 471 -18.54 -2.07 -13.82
N ALA A 472 -17.72 -1.30 -13.12
CA ALA A 472 -18.13 -0.04 -12.52
C ALA A 472 -17.31 1.09 -13.12
N CYS A 473 -17.96 2.22 -13.39
CA CYS A 473 -17.27 3.43 -13.81
C CYS A 473 -17.43 4.54 -12.77
N ASP A 474 -16.36 5.28 -12.54
CA ASP A 474 -16.37 6.44 -11.65
C ASP A 474 -15.15 7.33 -11.92
N PHE A 475 -15.11 8.48 -11.27
CA PHE A 475 -13.96 9.36 -11.32
C PHE A 475 -12.75 8.76 -10.60
N ALA A 476 -11.56 8.98 -11.17
CA ALA A 476 -10.31 8.43 -10.67
C ALA A 476 -10.05 8.70 -9.18
N ASN A 477 -10.40 9.89 -8.69
CA ASN A 477 -10.24 10.26 -7.28
C ASN A 477 -11.13 9.44 -6.34
N ASP A 478 -12.32 9.04 -6.77
CA ASP A 478 -13.22 8.18 -5.99
C ASP A 478 -12.72 6.72 -6.06
N MET A 479 -12.33 6.24 -7.25
CA MET A 479 -11.88 4.87 -7.48
C MET A 479 -10.56 4.53 -6.76
N PHE A 480 -9.58 5.43 -6.78
CA PHE A 480 -8.27 5.24 -6.15
C PHE A 480 -8.18 5.80 -4.74
N ARG A 481 -9.33 6.09 -4.10
CA ARG A 481 -9.35 6.57 -2.73
C ARG A 481 -8.94 5.45 -1.77
N PRO A 482 -7.85 5.60 -0.99
CA PRO A 482 -7.44 4.64 0.01
C PRO A 482 -8.55 4.41 1.01
N THR A 483 -8.76 3.15 1.34
CA THR A 483 -9.71 2.71 2.34
C THR A 483 -8.93 2.16 3.53
N PHE A 484 -9.29 2.60 4.73
CA PHE A 484 -8.59 2.24 5.97
C PHE A 484 -9.40 1.30 6.86
N ASP A 485 -10.65 1.02 6.48
CA ASP A 485 -11.53 0.10 7.20
C ASP A 485 -11.78 -1.13 6.32
N SER A 486 -11.32 -2.29 6.76
CA SER A 486 -11.50 -3.57 6.06
C SER A 486 -12.95 -4.09 6.08
N LYS A 487 -13.86 -3.35 6.72
CA LYS A 487 -15.30 -3.64 6.77
C LYS A 487 -16.18 -2.59 6.10
N LYS A 488 -15.60 -1.44 5.70
CA LYS A 488 -16.36 -0.33 5.12
C LYS A 488 -15.72 0.23 3.88
N ALA A 489 -16.40 0.08 2.75
CA ALA A 489 -16.09 0.75 1.50
C ALA A 489 -16.54 2.22 1.53
N ILE A 490 -15.90 3.07 0.72
CA ILE A 490 -16.18 4.50 0.68
C ILE A 490 -17.17 4.79 -0.43
N LYS A 491 -18.26 5.50 -0.10
CA LYS A 491 -19.25 5.92 -1.10
C LYS A 491 -18.62 6.91 -2.09
N SER A 492 -18.84 6.67 -3.37
CA SER A 492 -18.57 7.63 -4.44
C SER A 492 -19.26 8.96 -4.20
N THR A 493 -18.59 10.07 -4.54
CA THR A 493 -19.21 11.40 -4.51
C THR A 493 -20.16 11.66 -5.68
N HIS A 494 -20.13 10.82 -6.72
CA HIS A 494 -20.84 11.04 -7.98
C HIS A 494 -21.90 9.99 -8.31
N GLY A 495 -21.88 8.82 -7.64
CA GLY A 495 -22.79 7.72 -7.92
C GLY A 495 -23.15 6.87 -6.70
N ASN A 496 -24.03 5.89 -6.93
CA ASN A 496 -24.35 4.85 -5.95
C ASN A 496 -23.42 3.64 -6.16
N ILE A 497 -22.12 3.88 -6.00
CA ILE A 497 -21.07 2.86 -5.99
C ILE A 497 -20.24 3.10 -4.75
N TYR A 498 -19.70 2.03 -4.17
CA TYR A 498 -18.76 2.10 -3.06
C TYR A 498 -17.43 1.51 -3.50
N TRP A 499 -16.37 2.29 -3.44
CA TRP A 499 -15.03 1.87 -3.81
C TRP A 499 -14.22 1.53 -2.57
N TYR A 500 -13.32 0.57 -2.71
CA TYR A 500 -12.34 0.29 -1.67
C TYR A 500 -10.99 -0.04 -2.26
N GLN A 501 -9.94 0.45 -1.61
CA GLN A 501 -8.55 0.13 -1.89
C GLN A 501 -7.83 0.02 -0.54
N VAL A 502 -7.80 -1.19 0.02
CA VAL A 502 -7.15 -1.47 1.31
C VAL A 502 -5.81 -2.14 1.02
N GLN A 503 -4.72 -1.49 1.43
CA GLN A 503 -3.36 -1.96 1.16
C GLN A 503 -3.11 -3.33 1.80
N GLU A 504 -2.34 -4.19 1.12
CA GLU A 504 -2.01 -5.55 1.56
C GLU A 504 -3.26 -6.44 1.80
N GLN A 505 -4.42 -6.01 1.30
CA GLN A 505 -5.68 -6.74 1.34
C GLN A 505 -6.31 -6.76 -0.05
N SER A 506 -7.19 -5.81 -0.39
CA SER A 506 -7.90 -5.86 -1.66
C SER A 506 -8.31 -4.50 -2.19
N PHE A 507 -8.50 -4.42 -3.50
CA PHE A 507 -9.12 -3.30 -4.18
C PHE A 507 -10.34 -3.80 -4.98
N GLY A 508 -11.35 -2.94 -5.12
CA GLY A 508 -12.61 -3.36 -5.71
C GLY A 508 -13.74 -2.34 -5.56
N PHE A 509 -14.95 -2.80 -5.87
CA PHE A 509 -16.17 -2.03 -5.66
C PHE A 509 -17.32 -2.91 -5.20
N ALA A 510 -18.27 -2.27 -4.51
CA ALA A 510 -19.48 -2.89 -3.97
C ALA A 510 -20.71 -1.98 -4.19
N PRO A 511 -21.93 -2.55 -4.17
CA PRO A 511 -23.16 -1.78 -4.28
C PRO A 511 -23.55 -1.05 -2.97
N ASN A 512 -22.91 -1.38 -1.84
CA ASN A 512 -23.16 -0.79 -0.52
C ASN A 512 -21.86 -0.68 0.29
N GLU A 513 -21.93 -0.02 1.45
CA GLU A 513 -20.75 0.24 2.29
C GLU A 513 -20.14 -1.00 2.93
N ASN A 514 -20.90 -2.08 3.10
CA ASN A 514 -20.44 -3.24 3.85
C ASN A 514 -19.56 -4.13 2.97
N ILE A 515 -18.34 -4.37 3.44
CA ILE A 515 -17.37 -5.30 2.83
C ILE A 515 -16.78 -6.18 3.95
N GLN A 516 -16.13 -7.29 3.60
CA GLN A 516 -15.42 -8.11 4.58
C GLN A 516 -14.12 -8.67 3.97
N LEU A 517 -13.02 -7.95 4.17
CA LEU A 517 -11.76 -8.22 3.47
C LEU A 517 -10.88 -9.30 4.13
N LEU A 518 -11.46 -10.21 4.92
CA LEU A 518 -10.74 -11.35 5.50
C LEU A 518 -10.17 -12.28 4.41
N ARG A 519 -10.89 -12.48 3.30
CA ARG A 519 -10.41 -13.20 2.11
C ARG A 519 -10.76 -12.50 0.80
N CYS A 520 -10.49 -11.19 0.71
CA CYS A 520 -10.75 -10.39 -0.50
C CYS A 520 -12.25 -10.30 -0.85
N ASP A 521 -12.99 -9.67 0.07
CA ASP A 521 -14.44 -9.43 0.10
C ASP A 521 -15.36 -10.65 -0.01
N ASP A 522 -15.59 -11.30 1.13
CA ASP A 522 -16.56 -12.41 1.28
C ASP A 522 -17.96 -11.92 1.71
N TYR A 523 -18.20 -10.60 1.83
CA TYR A 523 -19.51 -10.13 2.29
C TYR A 523 -20.57 -10.29 1.20
N ASP A 524 -21.76 -10.76 1.57
CA ASP A 524 -22.93 -10.88 0.67
C ASP A 524 -22.57 -11.68 -0.61
N GLU A 525 -22.19 -12.94 -0.42
CA GLU A 525 -21.71 -13.86 -1.47
C GLU A 525 -22.61 -13.92 -2.72
N GLU A 526 -23.92 -13.76 -2.56
CA GLU A 526 -24.93 -13.79 -3.63
C GLU A 526 -24.99 -12.51 -4.47
N SER A 527 -24.26 -11.46 -4.09
CA SER A 527 -24.28 -10.18 -4.79
C SER A 527 -23.62 -10.27 -6.17
N GLU A 528 -24.38 -9.94 -7.22
CA GLU A 528 -23.86 -9.88 -8.60
C GLU A 528 -23.04 -8.61 -8.89
N TYR A 529 -23.11 -7.61 -8.01
CA TYR A 529 -22.58 -6.26 -8.24
C TYR A 529 -21.25 -6.00 -7.52
N ARG A 530 -20.47 -7.04 -7.21
CA ARG A 530 -19.22 -6.93 -6.45
C ARG A 530 -18.04 -7.40 -7.27
N LEU A 531 -16.96 -6.62 -7.27
CA LEU A 531 -15.67 -7.03 -7.81
C LEU A 531 -14.63 -6.83 -6.74
N SER A 532 -13.83 -7.85 -6.46
CA SER A 532 -12.79 -7.80 -5.44
C SER A 532 -11.52 -8.50 -5.92
N TYR A 533 -10.39 -7.85 -5.73
CA TYR A 533 -9.11 -8.28 -6.26
C TYR A 533 -8.00 -8.10 -5.23
N TRP A 534 -7.11 -9.09 -5.10
CA TRP A 534 -6.03 -9.03 -4.11
C TRP A 534 -5.06 -7.88 -4.43
N TYR A 535 -4.75 -7.07 -3.41
CA TYR A 535 -3.92 -5.87 -3.56
C TYR A 535 -2.63 -5.97 -2.74
N ASP A 536 -1.48 -5.90 -3.42
CA ASP A 536 -0.16 -5.85 -2.78
C ASP A 536 0.14 -7.03 -1.84
N ILE A 537 -0.49 -8.18 -2.07
CA ILE A 537 -0.18 -9.41 -1.34
C ILE A 537 0.83 -10.22 -2.14
N LYS A 538 1.93 -10.64 -1.50
CA LYS A 538 2.98 -11.46 -2.11
C LYS A 538 2.56 -12.90 -2.41
N THR A 539 1.35 -13.31 -2.04
CA THR A 539 0.79 -14.60 -2.41
C THR A 539 0.51 -14.63 -3.91
N LEU A 540 0.77 -15.76 -4.57
CA LEU A 540 0.61 -15.96 -6.02
C LEU A 540 -0.84 -15.89 -6.55
N SER A 541 -1.76 -15.32 -5.79
CA SER A 541 -3.20 -15.34 -6.07
C SER A 541 -3.65 -14.01 -6.66
N GLY A 542 -4.44 -14.02 -7.73
CA GLY A 542 -4.88 -12.81 -8.43
C GLY A 542 -6.24 -12.25 -7.97
N GLY A 543 -7.22 -12.13 -8.85
CA GLY A 543 -8.55 -11.63 -8.52
C GLY A 543 -9.39 -12.67 -7.82
N ARG A 544 -10.05 -12.32 -6.71
CA ARG A 544 -10.88 -13.27 -5.96
C ARG A 544 -12.29 -13.33 -6.54
N ARG A 545 -12.92 -12.17 -6.75
CA ARG A 545 -14.37 -12.08 -6.92
C ARG A 545 -14.79 -11.28 -8.15
N LEU A 546 -15.75 -11.82 -8.89
CA LEU A 546 -16.49 -11.16 -9.97
C LEU A 546 -17.97 -11.55 -9.88
N GLY A 547 -18.80 -10.65 -9.35
CA GLY A 547 -20.19 -10.90 -9.00
C GLY A 547 -20.33 -12.06 -8.00
N LYS A 548 -21.10 -13.07 -8.39
CA LYS A 548 -21.34 -14.31 -7.63
C LYS A 548 -20.16 -15.29 -7.68
N ASN A 549 -19.22 -15.11 -8.60
CA ASN A 549 -18.06 -16.00 -8.67
C ASN A 549 -17.02 -15.55 -7.65
N LEU A 550 -16.87 -16.31 -6.58
CA LEU A 550 -16.00 -15.97 -5.46
C LEU A 550 -14.59 -16.53 -5.60
N SER A 551 -14.32 -17.49 -6.49
CA SER A 551 -13.08 -18.28 -6.48
C SER A 551 -12.27 -18.14 -7.77
N LEU A 552 -11.98 -16.90 -8.14
CA LEU A 552 -11.26 -16.57 -9.36
C LEU A 552 -9.75 -16.47 -9.20
N GLU A 553 -9.19 -16.71 -8.00
CA GLU A 553 -7.78 -16.40 -7.69
C GLU A 553 -6.75 -17.09 -8.58
N ASN A 554 -7.14 -18.20 -9.22
CA ASN A 554 -6.34 -18.96 -10.17
C ASN A 554 -6.98 -19.05 -11.56
N SER A 555 -8.03 -18.26 -11.82
CA SER A 555 -8.80 -18.28 -13.06
C SER A 555 -7.97 -17.79 -14.23
N THR A 556 -7.89 -18.62 -15.27
CA THR A 556 -7.40 -18.25 -16.59
C THR A 556 -8.52 -17.84 -17.54
N GLU A 557 -9.78 -17.93 -17.09
CA GLU A 557 -10.97 -17.66 -17.90
C GLU A 557 -11.41 -16.21 -17.82
N HIS A 558 -10.92 -15.44 -16.85
CA HIS A 558 -11.34 -14.07 -16.61
C HIS A 558 -10.15 -13.12 -16.61
N ARG A 559 -10.37 -11.90 -17.12
CA ARG A 559 -9.38 -10.82 -17.16
C ARG A 559 -9.91 -9.58 -16.46
N LEU A 560 -9.05 -8.94 -15.68
CA LEU A 560 -9.30 -7.63 -15.10
C LEU A 560 -8.88 -6.57 -16.11
N GLN A 561 -9.80 -5.64 -16.38
CA GLN A 561 -9.61 -4.57 -17.35
C GLN A 561 -9.87 -3.22 -16.71
N ILE A 562 -8.98 -2.25 -16.95
CA ILE A 562 -9.16 -0.85 -16.56
C ILE A 562 -9.13 0.02 -17.81
N TYR A 563 -10.19 0.79 -17.98
CA TYR A 563 -10.42 1.69 -19.08
C TYR A 563 -10.34 3.13 -18.62
N LEU A 564 -9.60 3.95 -19.35
CA LEU A 564 -9.46 5.39 -19.11
C LEU A 564 -10.20 6.15 -20.21
N LEU A 565 -11.16 7.00 -19.85
CA LEU A 565 -11.76 7.90 -20.83
C LEU A 565 -10.69 8.87 -21.30
N ASN A 566 -10.23 8.72 -22.54
CA ASN A 566 -9.25 9.63 -23.09
C ASN A 566 -9.97 10.96 -23.33
N PRO A 567 -9.55 12.09 -22.72
CA PRO A 567 -10.03 13.37 -23.18
C PRO A 567 -9.64 13.46 -24.65
N LEU A 568 -10.61 13.62 -25.54
CA LEU A 568 -10.44 13.60 -27.00
C LEU A 568 -9.41 14.62 -27.54
N PHE A 569 -8.78 15.41 -26.67
CA PHE A 569 -7.87 16.50 -27.01
C PHE A 569 -6.76 16.57 -25.95
N GLN A 570 -5.60 15.97 -26.26
CA GLN A 570 -4.29 16.30 -25.68
C GLN A 570 -3.47 17.04 -26.72
#